data_AF-A0A3B0JU00-F1
#
_entry.id   AF-A0A3B0JU00-F1
#
_cell.length_a   1.000
_cell.length_b   1.000
_cell.length_c   1.000
_cell.angle_alpha   90.00
_cell.angle_beta   90.00
_cell.angle_gamma   90.00
#
_symmetry.space_group_name_H-M   'P 1'
#
loop_
_entity.id
_entity.type
_entity.pdbx_description
1 polymer ?
#
loop_
_entity_poly.entity_id
_entity_poly.type
_entity_poly.pdbx_seq_one_letter_code
_entity_poly.pdbx_strand_id
1 'polypeptide(L)'
;MFGSLKKKLSSAIQEGIVISESLQQQYRQRVSSGQSSAATTPTSPLGLNESLASSRSSSLSLGAPFHLTDALPSHLNVAAGCSLLAKYEDDWQQIHEANEKNAERATAVATQITAVQQRAERQRRTISDLSGSLAGIPTLISKLQASIETLHALEDMGNHLETELEKLEDLCEECEMQEFMLDKQFDLTRHKQQKLNELEKYRQHIASQHQAKIQDHEQQLRKLQRERQAVFDDAFRCDMDEYKQYGQLTKIQATQVTSNKLALEEVVLEANEVETKDALEQFLNG
;
A
#
# COMPACT_ATOMS: atom_id res chain seq x y z
N MET A 1 -4.42 -16.36 -10.86
CA MET A 1 -4.48 -16.61 -9.40
C MET A 1 -5.86 -16.36 -8.76
N PHE A 2 -6.76 -15.55 -9.34
CA PHE A 2 -8.09 -15.27 -8.76
C PHE A 2 -9.10 -16.44 -8.76
N GLY A 3 -8.93 -17.45 -9.64
CA GLY A 3 -9.86 -18.57 -9.74
C GLY A 3 -9.78 -19.57 -8.56
N SER A 4 -8.62 -19.73 -7.93
CA SER A 4 -8.46 -20.61 -6.76
C SER A 4 -9.06 -19.99 -5.51
N LEU A 5 -9.01 -18.66 -5.36
CA LEU A 5 -9.59 -17.94 -4.24
C LEU A 5 -11.12 -17.99 -4.26
N LYS A 6 -11.74 -17.83 -5.44
CA LYS A 6 -13.19 -18.00 -5.60
C LYS A 6 -13.67 -19.41 -5.25
N LYS A 7 -12.92 -20.45 -5.64
CA LYS A 7 -13.24 -21.84 -5.28
C LYS A 7 -13.10 -22.09 -3.77
N LYS A 8 -12.05 -21.57 -3.13
CA LYS A 8 -11.87 -21.68 -1.67
C LYS A 8 -12.97 -20.94 -0.90
N LEU A 9 -13.36 -19.75 -1.34
CA LEU A 9 -14.46 -19.00 -0.74
C LEU A 9 -15.81 -19.72 -0.90
N SER A 10 -16.08 -20.27 -2.08
CA SER A 10 -17.29 -21.06 -2.32
C SER A 10 -17.33 -22.33 -1.46
N SER A 11 -16.19 -23.00 -1.25
CA SER A 11 -16.08 -24.17 -0.38
C SER A 11 -16.34 -23.80 1.08
N ALA A 12 -15.74 -22.70 1.55
CA ALA A 12 -15.92 -22.22 2.93
C ALA A 12 -17.37 -21.79 3.20
N ILE A 13 -18.04 -21.18 2.23
CA ILE A 13 -19.47 -20.83 2.33
C ILE A 13 -20.32 -22.11 2.39
N GLN A 14 -20.03 -23.10 1.55
CA GLN A 14 -20.75 -24.37 1.56
C GLN A 14 -20.60 -25.11 2.89
N GLU A 15 -19.38 -25.15 3.46
CA GLU A 15 -19.10 -25.73 4.77
C GLU A 15 -19.81 -24.95 5.89
N GLY A 16 -19.82 -23.62 5.82
CA GLY A 16 -20.57 -22.77 6.76
C GLY A 16 -22.07 -23.04 6.75
N ILE A 17 -22.66 -23.28 5.57
CA ILE A 17 -24.07 -23.64 5.42
C ILE A 17 -24.34 -25.01 6.07
N VAL A 18 -23.51 -26.01 5.81
CA VAL A 18 -23.65 -27.37 6.38
C VAL A 18 -23.52 -27.33 7.92
N ILE A 19 -22.56 -26.56 8.45
CA ILE A 19 -22.41 -26.38 9.89
C ILE A 19 -23.65 -25.70 10.49
N SER A 20 -24.18 -24.65 9.86
CA SER A 20 -25.39 -23.97 10.34
C SER A 20 -26.61 -24.90 10.33
N GLU A 21 -26.76 -25.75 9.31
CA GLU A 21 -27.86 -26.69 9.19
C GLU A 21 -27.77 -27.81 10.24
N SER A 22 -26.57 -28.35 10.48
CA SER A 22 -26.33 -29.33 11.55
C SER A 22 -26.63 -28.77 12.95
N LEU A 23 -26.24 -27.51 13.22
CA LEU A 23 -26.53 -26.84 14.50
C LEU A 23 -28.05 -26.65 14.69
N GLN A 24 -28.75 -26.30 13.61
CA GLN A 24 -30.20 -26.11 13.62
C GLN A 24 -30.96 -27.43 13.77
N GLN A 25 -30.47 -28.53 13.17
CA GLN A 25 -30.99 -29.87 13.39
C GLN A 25 -30.77 -30.33 14.84
N GLN A 26 -29.60 -30.06 15.43
CA GLN A 26 -29.30 -30.38 16.82
C GLN A 26 -30.20 -29.59 17.79
N TYR A 27 -30.50 -28.33 17.47
CA TYR A 27 -31.47 -27.53 18.24
C TYR A 27 -32.88 -28.13 18.15
N ARG A 28 -33.32 -28.54 16.96
CA ARG A 28 -34.64 -29.17 16.75
C ARG A 28 -34.78 -30.49 17.50
N GLN A 29 -33.72 -31.30 17.54
CA GLN A 29 -33.68 -32.54 18.31
C GLN A 29 -33.78 -32.29 19.82
N ARG A 30 -33.12 -31.25 20.36
CA ARG A 30 -33.23 -30.88 21.78
C ARG A 30 -34.59 -30.30 22.16
N VAL A 31 -35.25 -29.60 21.25
CA VAL A 31 -36.62 -29.10 21.48
C VAL A 31 -37.64 -30.24 21.37
N SER A 32 -37.43 -31.21 20.48
CA SER A 32 -38.31 -32.38 20.34
C SER A 32 -38.16 -33.43 21.45
N SER A 33 -37.00 -33.52 22.10
CA SER A 33 -36.79 -34.40 23.27
C SER A 33 -37.15 -33.76 24.61
N GLY A 34 -37.56 -32.49 24.61
CA GLY A 34 -37.97 -31.73 25.80
C GLY A 34 -39.45 -31.88 26.20
N GLN A 35 -40.26 -32.68 25.47
CA GLN A 35 -41.67 -32.95 25.80
C GLN A 35 -41.91 -34.43 26.13
N SER A 36 -41.09 -35.01 27.00
CA SER A 36 -41.47 -36.20 27.78
C SER A 36 -40.46 -36.43 28.90
N SER A 37 -40.62 -35.72 30.02
CA SER A 37 -40.32 -36.17 31.39
C SER A 37 -40.37 -34.96 32.32
N ALA A 38 -41.58 -34.67 32.79
CA ALA A 38 -41.76 -33.83 33.97
C ALA A 38 -41.27 -34.60 35.20
N ALA A 39 -40.41 -33.92 35.97
CA ALA A 39 -40.22 -34.01 37.41
C ALA A 39 -40.05 -35.39 38.08
N THR A 40 -38.81 -35.73 38.43
CA THR A 40 -38.52 -36.58 39.59
C THR A 40 -37.23 -36.15 40.29
N THR A 41 -37.37 -35.71 41.55
CA THR A 41 -36.49 -35.90 42.74
C THR A 41 -36.53 -34.66 43.67
N PRO A 42 -36.31 -34.80 44.99
CA PRO A 42 -36.91 -35.77 45.90
C PRO A 42 -37.42 -35.02 47.15
N THR A 43 -38.73 -34.99 47.38
CA THR A 43 -39.28 -34.51 48.65
C THR A 43 -39.39 -35.69 49.58
N SER A 44 -38.58 -35.71 50.64
CA SER A 44 -38.85 -36.52 51.83
C SER A 44 -40.06 -35.94 52.56
N PRO A 45 -41.07 -36.75 52.89
CA PRO A 45 -41.85 -36.56 54.09
C PRO A 45 -41.47 -37.68 55.06
N LEU A 46 -41.03 -37.29 56.26
CA LEU A 46 -41.06 -38.17 57.41
C LEU A 46 -42.50 -38.68 57.56
N GLY A 47 -42.68 -39.98 57.31
CA GLY A 47 -43.88 -40.71 57.64
C GLY A 47 -44.03 -40.76 59.15
N LEU A 48 -44.67 -39.74 59.72
CA LEU A 48 -45.39 -39.91 60.96
C LEU A 48 -46.73 -40.53 60.62
N ASN A 49 -46.76 -41.84 60.86
CA ASN A 49 -47.92 -42.68 61.07
C ASN A 49 -48.98 -41.97 61.96
N GLU A 50 -49.86 -41.17 61.35
CA GLU A 50 -51.18 -40.81 61.92
C GLU A 50 -52.21 -41.88 61.52
N SER A 51 -51.94 -43.14 61.84
CA SER A 51 -53.00 -44.14 61.99
C SER A 51 -53.64 -43.96 63.37
N LEU A 52 -54.49 -42.94 63.52
CA LEU A 52 -55.45 -42.85 64.64
C LEU A 52 -56.62 -41.90 64.33
N ALA A 53 -57.08 -41.88 63.07
CA ALA A 53 -58.33 -41.25 62.68
C ALA A 53 -59.23 -42.24 61.94
N SER A 54 -59.70 -43.27 62.66
CA SER A 54 -60.98 -43.97 62.40
C SER A 54 -61.11 -45.15 63.34
N SER A 55 -61.79 -44.93 64.47
CA SER A 55 -62.71 -45.89 65.13
C SER A 55 -63.04 -45.44 66.55
N ARG A 56 -63.56 -44.22 66.72
CA ARG A 56 -64.34 -43.84 67.93
C ARG A 56 -65.48 -42.89 67.55
N SER A 57 -66.24 -43.27 66.53
CA SER A 57 -67.61 -42.77 66.38
C SER A 57 -68.55 -43.74 67.09
N SER A 58 -68.52 -43.72 68.42
CA SER A 58 -69.69 -44.15 69.20
C SER A 58 -70.56 -42.92 69.31
N SER A 59 -71.47 -42.75 68.35
CA SER A 59 -72.61 -41.85 68.50
C SER A 59 -73.46 -42.38 69.66
N LEU A 60 -73.17 -41.94 70.88
CA LEU A 60 -74.15 -41.99 71.96
C LEU A 60 -75.21 -40.96 71.60
N SER A 61 -76.27 -41.43 70.96
CA SER A 61 -77.53 -40.71 70.82
C SER A 61 -77.99 -40.31 72.22
N LEU A 62 -77.85 -39.01 72.52
CA LEU A 62 -78.42 -38.35 73.68
C LEU A 62 -79.94 -38.26 73.46
N GLY A 63 -80.60 -39.41 73.57
CA GLY A 63 -82.03 -39.61 73.35
C GLY A 63 -82.62 -40.51 74.42
N ALA A 64 -82.20 -40.30 75.67
CA ALA A 64 -82.84 -40.84 76.86
C ALA A 64 -82.53 -39.88 78.02
N PRO A 65 -83.49 -39.57 78.89
CA PRO A 65 -83.25 -38.71 80.03
C PRO A 65 -82.28 -39.42 80.98
N PHE A 66 -81.02 -38.98 80.99
CA PHE A 66 -80.06 -39.40 82.01
C PHE A 66 -80.54 -38.87 83.36
N HIS A 67 -81.19 -39.75 84.11
CA HIS A 67 -81.50 -39.58 85.52
C HIS A 67 -80.18 -39.65 86.31
N LEU A 68 -79.53 -38.51 86.53
CA LEU A 68 -78.30 -38.35 87.32
C LEU A 68 -78.56 -38.43 88.84
N THR A 69 -79.46 -39.32 89.26
CA THR A 69 -79.82 -39.49 90.67
C THR A 69 -80.19 -40.95 90.93
N ASP A 70 -79.25 -41.87 90.80
CA ASP A 70 -79.12 -42.99 91.74
C ASP A 70 -77.79 -43.74 91.53
N ALA A 71 -77.12 -44.08 92.64
CA ALA A 71 -75.89 -44.89 92.73
C ALA A 71 -74.59 -44.36 92.09
N LEU A 72 -74.11 -43.20 92.54
CA LEU A 72 -72.66 -42.92 92.51
C LEU A 72 -72.01 -43.59 93.74
N PRO A 73 -70.95 -44.42 93.59
CA PRO A 73 -70.25 -44.99 94.75
C PRO A 73 -69.75 -43.86 95.66
N SER A 74 -70.12 -43.89 96.95
CA SER A 74 -69.78 -42.87 97.96
C SER A 74 -68.28 -42.74 98.28
N HIS A 75 -67.41 -43.38 97.50
CA HIS A 75 -65.95 -43.36 97.59
C HIS A 75 -65.26 -42.69 96.37
N LEU A 76 -66.04 -42.22 95.39
CA LEU A 76 -65.51 -41.45 94.26
C LEU A 76 -65.45 -39.96 94.61
N ASN A 77 -64.22 -39.46 94.82
CA ASN A 77 -63.99 -38.04 95.07
C ASN A 77 -64.03 -37.26 93.75
N VAL A 78 -65.24 -36.86 93.34
CA VAL A 78 -65.49 -36.06 92.14
C VAL A 78 -64.71 -34.74 92.16
N ALA A 79 -64.54 -34.13 93.35
CA ALA A 79 -63.77 -32.90 93.49
C ALA A 79 -62.28 -33.10 93.16
N ALA A 80 -61.68 -34.24 93.53
CA ALA A 80 -60.30 -34.56 93.14
C ALA A 80 -60.15 -34.76 91.62
N GLY A 81 -61.16 -35.34 90.96
CA GLY A 81 -61.22 -35.46 89.50
C GLY A 81 -61.32 -34.11 88.80
N CYS A 82 -62.16 -33.20 89.31
CA CYS A 82 -62.27 -31.83 88.80
C CYS A 82 -60.97 -31.04 88.99
N SER A 83 -60.32 -31.13 90.16
CA SER A 83 -59.04 -30.45 90.41
C SER A 83 -57.90 -30.97 89.52
N LEU A 84 -57.88 -32.29 89.24
CA LEU A 84 -56.91 -32.87 88.33
C LEU A 84 -57.13 -32.39 86.88
N LEU A 85 -58.39 -32.32 86.45
CA LEU A 85 -58.74 -31.80 85.12
C LEU A 85 -58.36 -30.32 84.98
N ALA A 86 -58.67 -29.49 85.98
CA ALA A 86 -58.29 -28.08 86.01
C ALA A 86 -56.77 -27.89 85.92
N LYS A 87 -55.99 -28.70 86.66
CA LYS A 87 -54.53 -28.65 86.56
C LYS A 87 -54.03 -29.01 85.15
N TYR A 88 -54.59 -30.05 84.54
CA TYR A 88 -54.19 -30.43 83.17
C TYR A 88 -54.64 -29.40 82.12
N GLU A 89 -55.77 -28.73 82.35
CA GLU A 89 -56.23 -27.61 81.52
C GLU A 89 -55.26 -26.42 81.63
N ASP A 90 -54.84 -26.04 82.84
CA ASP A 90 -53.84 -24.99 83.07
C ASP A 90 -52.47 -25.35 82.46
N ASP A 91 -51.99 -26.58 82.71
CA ASP A 91 -50.72 -27.09 82.15
C ASP A 91 -50.79 -27.09 80.61
N TRP A 92 -51.91 -27.50 80.02
CA TRP A 92 -52.12 -27.47 78.56
C TRP A 92 -52.14 -26.04 78.02
N GLN A 93 -52.84 -25.12 78.68
CA GLN A 93 -52.91 -23.73 78.27
C GLN A 93 -51.52 -23.08 78.29
N GLN A 94 -50.73 -23.33 79.33
CA GLN A 94 -49.35 -22.84 79.42
C GLN A 94 -48.48 -23.37 78.28
N ILE A 95 -48.56 -24.67 77.99
CA ILE A 95 -47.82 -25.28 76.88
C ILE A 95 -48.27 -24.70 75.54
N HIS A 96 -49.57 -24.48 75.35
CA HIS A 96 -50.13 -23.92 74.13
C HIS A 96 -49.62 -22.50 73.88
N GLU A 97 -49.68 -21.63 74.89
CA GLU A 97 -49.19 -20.25 74.80
C GLU A 97 -47.67 -20.21 74.56
N ALA A 98 -46.91 -21.08 75.23
CA ALA A 98 -45.47 -21.21 75.01
C ALA A 98 -45.14 -21.68 73.58
N ASN A 99 -45.93 -22.62 73.04
CA ASN A 99 -45.77 -23.12 71.67
C ASN A 99 -46.12 -22.05 70.63
N GLU A 100 -47.17 -21.26 70.86
CA GLU A 100 -47.57 -20.16 69.98
C GLU A 100 -46.48 -19.07 69.93
N LYS A 101 -45.98 -18.63 71.09
CA LYS A 101 -44.84 -17.69 71.18
C LYS A 101 -43.58 -18.26 70.53
N ASN A 102 -43.33 -19.56 70.65
CA ASN A 102 -42.19 -20.20 69.99
C ASN A 102 -42.37 -20.23 68.46
N ALA A 103 -43.58 -20.53 67.97
CA ALA A 103 -43.90 -20.47 66.54
C ALA A 103 -43.72 -19.06 65.98
N GLU A 104 -44.20 -18.03 66.68
CA GLU A 104 -43.97 -16.62 66.30
C GLU A 104 -42.48 -16.29 66.21
N ARG A 105 -41.68 -16.66 67.23
CA ARG A 105 -40.23 -16.44 67.21
C ARG A 105 -39.55 -17.19 66.07
N ALA A 106 -39.95 -18.44 65.81
CA ALA A 106 -39.41 -19.24 64.71
C ALA A 106 -39.72 -18.59 63.35
N THR A 107 -40.93 -18.05 63.16
CA THR A 107 -41.27 -17.31 61.93
C THR A 107 -40.45 -16.03 61.79
N ALA A 108 -40.25 -15.26 62.88
CA ALA A 108 -39.41 -14.07 62.85
C ALA A 108 -37.96 -14.39 62.47
N VAL A 109 -37.38 -15.44 63.04
CA VAL A 109 -36.03 -15.91 62.67
C VAL A 109 -35.98 -16.37 61.21
N ALA A 110 -37.00 -17.10 60.74
CA ALA A 110 -37.08 -17.52 59.34
C ALA A 110 -37.07 -16.31 58.38
N THR A 111 -37.82 -15.24 58.69
CA THR A 111 -37.81 -14.02 57.86
C THR A 111 -36.43 -13.36 57.81
N GLN A 112 -35.71 -13.32 58.93
CA GLN A 112 -34.34 -12.78 58.98
C GLN A 112 -33.38 -13.64 58.16
N ILE A 113 -33.46 -14.96 58.28
CA ILE A 113 -32.64 -15.90 57.49
C ILE A 113 -32.89 -15.70 56.00
N THR A 114 -34.16 -15.59 55.58
CA THR A 114 -34.50 -15.31 54.17
C THR A 114 -33.94 -13.97 53.71
N ALA A 115 -34.01 -12.92 54.53
CA ALA A 115 -33.45 -11.62 54.18
C ALA A 115 -31.93 -11.66 54.01
N VAL A 116 -31.22 -12.36 54.90
CA VAL A 116 -29.76 -12.56 54.81
C VAL A 116 -29.40 -13.37 53.56
N GLN A 117 -30.13 -14.45 53.28
CA GLN A 117 -29.93 -15.26 52.08
C GLN A 117 -30.10 -14.42 50.81
N GLN A 118 -31.17 -13.63 50.71
CA GLN A 118 -31.38 -12.74 49.56
C GLN A 118 -30.25 -11.73 49.39
N ARG A 119 -29.74 -11.16 50.49
CA ARG A 119 -28.60 -10.22 50.44
C ARG A 119 -27.33 -10.93 49.97
N ALA A 120 -27.04 -12.11 50.50
CA ALA A 120 -25.87 -12.90 50.11
C ALA A 120 -25.95 -13.31 48.63
N GLU A 121 -27.11 -13.71 48.14
CA GLU A 121 -27.33 -14.04 46.73
C GLU A 121 -27.13 -12.83 45.82
N ARG A 122 -27.63 -11.64 46.21
CA ARG A 122 -27.39 -10.40 45.45
C ARG A 122 -25.90 -10.07 45.39
N GLN A 123 -25.21 -10.12 46.53
CA GLN A 123 -23.76 -9.87 46.58
C GLN A 123 -22.98 -10.87 45.72
N ARG A 124 -23.34 -12.15 45.78
CA ARG A 124 -22.73 -13.19 44.94
C ARG A 124 -22.92 -12.90 43.45
N ARG A 125 -24.11 -12.47 43.03
CA ARG A 125 -24.37 -12.07 41.64
C ARG A 125 -23.48 -10.91 41.23
N THR A 126 -23.46 -9.83 42.01
CA THR A 126 -22.60 -8.66 41.73
C THR A 126 -21.12 -9.02 41.64
N ILE A 127 -20.62 -9.87 42.55
CA ILE A 127 -19.22 -10.33 42.52
C ILE A 127 -18.96 -11.20 41.27
N SER A 128 -19.90 -12.06 40.91
CA SER A 128 -19.81 -12.90 39.71
C SER A 128 -19.78 -12.05 38.44
N ASP A 129 -20.63 -11.04 38.35
CA ASP A 129 -20.68 -10.13 37.20
C ASP A 129 -19.39 -9.31 37.10
N LEU A 130 -18.89 -8.80 38.24
CA LEU A 130 -17.61 -8.10 38.31
C LEU A 130 -16.45 -9.01 37.88
N SER A 131 -16.39 -10.23 38.42
CA SER A 131 -15.37 -11.21 38.07
C SER A 131 -15.41 -11.57 36.58
N GLY A 132 -16.59 -11.72 36.00
CA GLY A 132 -16.77 -11.92 34.57
C GLY A 132 -16.26 -10.73 33.74
N SER A 133 -16.55 -9.51 34.17
CA SER A 133 -16.06 -8.30 33.48
C SER A 133 -14.53 -8.15 33.56
N LEU A 134 -13.94 -8.43 34.72
CA LEU A 134 -12.49 -8.39 34.94
C LEU A 134 -11.75 -9.48 34.16
N ALA A 135 -12.37 -10.66 33.99
CA ALA A 135 -11.80 -11.74 33.20
C ALA A 135 -11.59 -11.39 31.72
N GLY A 136 -12.27 -10.37 31.19
CA GLY A 136 -12.10 -9.89 29.83
C GLY A 136 -10.89 -8.97 29.61
N ILE A 137 -10.31 -8.40 30.68
CA ILE A 137 -9.19 -7.45 30.59
C ILE A 137 -7.95 -8.06 29.90
N PRO A 138 -7.50 -9.28 30.23
CA PRO A 138 -6.34 -9.88 29.56
C PRO A 138 -6.54 -10.04 28.05
N THR A 139 -7.75 -10.36 27.61
CA THR A 139 -8.09 -10.45 26.17
C THR A 139 -8.01 -9.08 25.50
N LEU A 140 -8.47 -8.01 26.17
CA LEU A 140 -8.33 -6.65 25.67
C LEU A 140 -6.85 -6.23 25.56
N ILE A 141 -6.04 -6.56 26.57
CA ILE A 141 -4.60 -6.29 26.56
C ILE A 141 -3.93 -7.01 25.38
N SER A 142 -4.23 -8.29 25.16
CA SER A 142 -3.68 -9.05 24.03
C SER A 142 -4.08 -8.44 22.67
N LYS A 143 -5.33 -8.00 22.52
CA LYS A 143 -5.78 -7.29 21.29
C LYS A 143 -5.07 -5.95 21.11
N LEU A 144 -4.86 -5.21 22.19
CA LEU A 144 -4.13 -3.94 22.14
C LEU A 144 -2.66 -4.18 21.75
N GLN A 145 -2.02 -5.19 22.32
CA GLN A 145 -0.66 -5.60 21.95
C GLN A 145 -0.55 -5.97 20.48
N ALA A 146 -1.49 -6.79 19.96
CA ALA A 146 -1.54 -7.10 18.53
C ALA A 146 -1.73 -5.85 17.67
N SER A 147 -2.56 -4.88 18.12
CA SER A 147 -2.72 -3.60 17.42
C SER A 147 -1.42 -2.78 17.41
N ILE A 148 -0.68 -2.77 18.53
CA ILE A 148 0.63 -2.10 18.62
C ILE A 148 1.64 -2.76 17.67
N GLU A 149 1.68 -4.09 17.63
CA GLU A 149 2.55 -4.83 16.70
C GLU A 149 2.21 -4.49 15.24
N THR A 150 0.93 -4.38 14.89
CA THR A 150 0.55 -3.97 13.53
C THR A 150 0.93 -2.52 13.22
N LEU A 151 0.90 -1.62 14.21
CA LEU A 151 1.35 -0.24 14.04
C LEU A 151 2.85 -0.17 13.82
N HIS A 152 3.64 -0.92 14.60
CA HIS A 152 5.10 -0.99 14.40
C HIS A 152 5.45 -1.56 13.03
N ALA A 153 4.77 -2.63 12.58
CA ALA A 153 5.00 -3.18 11.25
C ALA A 153 4.64 -2.18 10.12
N LEU A 154 3.63 -1.33 10.34
CA LEU A 154 3.28 -0.26 9.40
C LEU A 154 4.34 0.85 9.40
N GLU A 155 4.86 1.22 10.56
CA GLU A 155 5.94 2.19 10.71
C GLU A 155 7.22 1.70 10.01
N ASP A 156 7.61 0.44 10.21
CA ASP A 156 8.76 -0.17 9.54
C ASP A 156 8.58 -0.18 8.00
N MET A 157 7.38 -0.51 7.53
CA MET A 157 7.06 -0.43 6.10
C MET A 157 7.11 1.00 5.57
N GLY A 158 6.64 1.97 6.37
CA GLY A 158 6.73 3.40 6.06
C GLY A 158 8.18 3.85 5.89
N ASN A 159 9.04 3.55 6.87
CA ASN A 159 10.46 3.86 6.82
C ASN A 159 11.16 3.20 5.61
N HIS A 160 10.79 1.96 5.30
CA HIS A 160 11.32 1.28 4.12
C HIS A 160 10.89 1.96 2.82
N LEU A 161 9.62 2.37 2.71
CA LEU A 161 9.12 3.11 1.54
C LEU A 161 9.82 4.47 1.40
N GLU A 162 10.04 5.20 2.50
CA GLU A 162 10.80 6.46 2.47
C GLU A 162 12.22 6.25 1.93
N THR A 163 12.89 5.18 2.37
CA THR A 163 14.24 4.83 1.88
C THR A 163 14.24 4.49 0.38
N GLU A 164 13.23 3.77 -0.10
CA GLU A 164 13.12 3.44 -1.52
C GLU A 164 12.72 4.66 -2.37
N LEU A 165 11.97 5.61 -1.82
CA LEU A 165 11.65 6.88 -2.49
C LEU A 165 12.89 7.77 -2.60
N GLU A 166 13.73 7.85 -1.57
CA GLU A 166 15.01 8.57 -1.61
C GLU A 166 15.91 8.01 -2.72
N LYS A 167 16.05 6.69 -2.81
CA LYS A 167 16.80 6.05 -3.91
C LYS A 167 16.22 6.33 -5.29
N LEU A 168 14.89 6.46 -5.38
CA LEU A 168 14.24 6.78 -6.65
C LEU A 168 14.50 8.23 -7.06
N GLU A 169 14.50 9.15 -6.10
CA GLU A 169 14.88 10.55 -6.30
C GLU A 169 16.33 10.65 -6.80
N ASP A 170 17.28 10.00 -6.13
CA ASP A 170 18.68 9.91 -6.56
C ASP A 170 18.82 9.40 -8.01
N LEU A 171 18.04 8.36 -8.36
CA LEU A 171 18.06 7.80 -9.72
C LEU A 171 17.49 8.77 -10.76
N CYS A 172 16.42 9.50 -10.41
CA CYS A 172 15.85 10.52 -11.27
C CYS A 172 16.85 11.65 -11.53
N GLU A 173 17.51 12.16 -10.48
CA GLU A 173 18.54 13.19 -10.61
C GLU A 173 19.70 12.73 -11.51
N GLU A 174 20.16 11.49 -11.35
CA GLU A 174 21.21 10.90 -12.20
C GLU A 174 20.75 10.81 -13.66
N CYS A 175 19.50 10.40 -13.93
CA CYS A 175 18.95 10.37 -15.28
C CYS A 175 18.90 11.78 -15.91
N GLU A 176 18.41 12.78 -15.17
CA GLU A 176 18.38 14.17 -15.64
C GLU A 176 19.79 14.71 -15.94
N MET A 177 20.77 14.39 -15.10
CA MET A 177 22.17 14.74 -15.33
C MET A 177 22.72 14.08 -16.61
N GLN A 178 22.43 12.80 -16.83
CA GLN A 178 22.85 12.09 -18.02
C GLN A 178 22.24 12.66 -19.30
N GLU A 179 20.95 12.98 -19.28
CA GLU A 179 20.26 13.65 -20.39
C GLU A 179 20.90 15.01 -20.69
N PHE A 180 21.16 15.81 -19.66
CA PHE A 180 21.83 17.10 -19.80
C PHE A 180 23.22 16.97 -20.43
N MET A 181 24.03 16.00 -19.97
CA MET A 181 25.36 15.76 -20.54
C MET A 181 25.28 15.36 -22.02
N LEU A 182 24.31 14.51 -22.38
CA LEU A 182 24.11 14.05 -23.75
C LEU A 182 23.71 15.21 -24.67
N ASP A 183 22.81 16.08 -24.22
CA ASP A 183 22.43 17.29 -24.96
C ASP A 183 23.62 18.21 -25.19
N LYS A 184 24.46 18.42 -24.17
CA LYS A 184 25.69 19.22 -24.33
C LYS A 184 26.68 18.58 -25.30
N GLN A 185 26.82 17.25 -25.27
CA GLN A 185 27.66 16.54 -26.23
C GLN A 185 27.13 16.69 -27.66
N PHE A 186 25.81 16.61 -27.84
CA PHE A 186 25.16 16.82 -29.12
C PHE A 186 25.38 18.23 -29.65
N ASP A 187 25.18 19.26 -28.81
CA ASP A 187 25.43 20.66 -29.15
C ASP A 187 26.87 20.91 -29.59
N LEU A 188 27.85 20.37 -28.84
CA LEU A 188 29.27 20.48 -29.19
C LEU A 188 29.59 19.81 -30.53
N THR A 189 29.05 18.61 -30.75
CA THR A 189 29.25 17.87 -32.00
C THR A 189 28.64 18.61 -33.20
N ARG A 190 27.43 19.16 -33.02
CA ARG A 190 26.74 19.97 -34.02
C ARG A 190 27.54 21.23 -34.35
N HIS A 191 28.01 21.96 -33.34
CA HIS A 191 28.81 23.16 -33.54
C HIS A 191 30.13 22.86 -34.26
N LYS A 192 30.82 21.77 -33.89
CA LYS A 192 32.02 21.30 -34.59
C LYS A 192 31.73 21.02 -36.06
N GLN A 193 30.65 20.31 -36.36
CA GLN A 193 30.25 20.02 -37.75
C GLN A 193 29.93 21.29 -38.54
N GLN A 194 29.23 22.25 -37.92
CA GLN A 194 28.96 23.55 -38.54
C GLN A 194 30.25 24.28 -38.89
N LYS A 195 31.23 24.31 -37.98
CA LYS A 195 32.54 24.94 -38.22
C LYS A 195 33.33 24.26 -39.34
N LEU A 196 33.30 22.93 -39.41
CA LEU A 196 33.91 22.20 -40.53
C LEU A 196 33.24 22.56 -41.87
N ASN A 197 31.92 22.63 -41.90
CA ASN A 197 31.19 23.03 -43.10
C ASN A 197 31.48 24.48 -43.52
N GLU A 198 31.59 25.41 -42.56
CA GLU A 198 31.98 26.80 -42.82
C GLU A 198 33.40 26.89 -43.40
N LEU A 199 34.34 26.14 -42.84
CA LEU A 199 35.72 26.09 -43.32
C LEU A 199 35.80 25.52 -44.74
N GLU A 200 35.05 24.46 -45.03
CA GLU A 200 35.00 23.86 -46.36
C GLU A 200 34.39 24.82 -47.38
N LYS A 201 33.30 25.52 -47.03
CA LYS A 201 32.73 26.58 -47.88
C LYS A 201 33.73 27.71 -48.14
N TYR A 202 34.49 28.12 -47.12
CA TYR A 202 35.51 29.14 -47.27
C TYR A 202 36.63 28.68 -48.22
N ARG A 203 37.11 27.44 -48.08
CA ARG A 203 38.10 26.85 -48.99
C ARG A 203 37.61 26.81 -50.43
N GLN A 204 36.37 26.35 -50.65
CA GLN A 204 35.75 26.34 -51.97
C GLN A 204 35.63 27.74 -52.56
N HIS A 205 35.27 28.73 -51.74
CA HIS A 205 35.19 30.13 -52.17
C HIS A 205 36.56 30.65 -52.62
N ILE A 206 37.61 30.46 -51.82
CA ILE A 206 38.98 30.86 -52.19
C ILE A 206 39.47 30.15 -53.44
N ALA A 207 39.25 28.84 -53.56
CA ALA A 207 39.60 28.08 -54.76
C ALA A 207 38.88 28.60 -56.01
N SER A 208 37.58 28.93 -55.89
CA SER A 208 36.81 29.52 -57.00
C SER A 208 37.31 30.90 -57.40
N GLN A 209 37.65 31.76 -56.43
CA GLN A 209 38.23 33.07 -56.69
C GLN A 209 39.59 32.95 -57.40
N HIS A 210 40.43 32.02 -56.95
CA HIS A 210 41.74 31.77 -57.55
C HIS A 210 41.59 31.25 -58.99
N GLN A 211 40.68 30.30 -59.21
CA GLN A 211 40.39 29.78 -60.55
C GLN A 211 39.90 30.89 -61.50
N ALA A 212 39.02 31.78 -61.01
CA ALA A 212 38.55 32.93 -61.79
C ALA A 212 39.71 33.89 -62.13
N LYS A 213 40.58 34.21 -61.17
CA LYS A 213 41.77 35.06 -61.41
C LYS A 213 42.72 34.45 -62.46
N ILE A 214 42.98 33.14 -62.40
CA ILE A 214 43.80 32.45 -63.41
C ILE A 214 43.13 32.55 -64.78
N GLN A 215 41.83 32.28 -64.87
CA GLN A 215 41.10 32.37 -66.13
C GLN A 215 41.15 33.79 -66.73
N ASP A 216 40.97 34.82 -65.90
CA ASP A 216 41.06 36.22 -66.33
C ASP A 216 42.46 36.55 -66.85
N HIS A 217 43.50 36.12 -66.12
CA HIS A 217 44.90 36.32 -66.53
C HIS A 217 45.23 35.59 -67.84
N GLU A 218 44.82 34.32 -67.99
CA GLU A 218 44.97 33.58 -69.24
C GLU A 218 44.24 34.25 -70.41
N GLN A 219 43.03 34.78 -70.18
CA GLN A 219 42.29 35.50 -71.21
C GLN A 219 43.00 36.80 -71.64
N GLN A 220 43.56 37.54 -70.68
CA GLN A 220 44.35 38.75 -70.97
C GLN A 220 45.59 38.40 -71.79
N LEU A 221 46.35 37.37 -71.40
CA LEU A 221 47.50 36.89 -72.16
C LEU A 221 47.12 36.44 -73.58
N ARG A 222 46.03 35.69 -73.74
CA ARG A 222 45.53 35.28 -75.06
C ARG A 222 45.11 36.47 -75.93
N LYS A 223 44.50 37.51 -75.35
CA LYS A 223 44.17 38.76 -76.07
C LYS A 223 45.42 39.47 -76.54
N LEU A 224 46.39 39.66 -75.65
CA LEU A 224 47.67 40.31 -75.97
C LEU A 224 48.43 39.55 -77.08
N GLN A 225 48.47 38.22 -77.00
CA GLN A 225 49.09 37.39 -78.04
C GLN A 225 48.38 37.53 -79.39
N ARG A 226 47.05 37.58 -79.40
CA ARG A 226 46.26 37.77 -80.62
C ARG A 226 46.49 39.15 -81.25
N GLU A 227 46.55 40.19 -80.43
CA GLU A 227 46.87 41.56 -80.87
C GLU A 227 48.28 41.61 -81.47
N ARG A 228 49.28 41.03 -80.80
CA ARG A 228 50.64 40.91 -81.33
C ARG A 228 50.68 40.17 -82.68
N GLN A 229 50.00 39.03 -82.77
CA GLN A 229 49.94 38.27 -84.03
C GLN A 229 49.29 39.10 -85.15
N ALA A 230 48.20 39.81 -84.88
CA ALA A 230 47.55 40.67 -85.86
C ALA A 230 48.47 41.80 -86.35
N VAL A 231 49.22 42.43 -85.45
CA VAL A 231 50.22 43.45 -85.82
C VAL A 231 51.32 42.85 -86.70
N PHE A 232 51.83 41.66 -86.38
CA PHE A 232 52.82 40.97 -87.19
C PHE A 232 52.27 40.56 -88.56
N ASP A 233 51.05 40.05 -88.64
CA ASP A 233 50.40 39.67 -89.89
C ASP A 233 50.16 40.90 -90.79
N ASP A 234 49.73 42.03 -90.21
CA ASP A 234 49.55 43.29 -90.94
C ASP A 234 50.89 43.83 -91.47
N ALA A 235 51.94 43.82 -90.64
CA ALA A 235 53.30 44.18 -91.06
C ALA A 235 53.79 43.28 -92.19
N PHE A 236 53.59 41.96 -92.08
CA PHE A 236 53.96 40.99 -93.11
C PHE A 236 53.22 41.23 -94.43
N ARG A 237 51.93 41.61 -94.38
CA ARG A 237 51.17 41.98 -95.59
C ARG A 237 51.74 43.23 -96.25
N CYS A 238 52.10 44.23 -95.45
CA CYS A 238 52.78 45.43 -95.95
C CYS A 238 54.11 45.07 -96.63
N ASP A 239 54.95 44.28 -95.98
CA ASP A 239 56.23 43.80 -96.53
C ASP A 239 56.03 43.02 -97.85
N MET A 240 54.97 42.20 -97.92
CA MET A 240 54.66 41.43 -99.14
C MET A 240 54.16 42.31 -100.27
N ASP A 241 53.41 43.36 -99.97
CA ASP A 241 52.99 44.33 -100.98
C ASP A 241 54.16 45.22 -101.42
N GLU A 242 55.08 45.58 -100.53
CA GLU A 242 56.35 46.25 -100.87
C GLU A 242 57.20 45.37 -101.81
N TYR A 243 57.35 44.07 -101.49
CA TYR A 243 58.09 43.14 -102.34
C TYR A 243 57.48 43.03 -103.75
N LYS A 244 56.15 42.94 -103.86
CA LYS A 244 55.46 42.88 -105.16
C LYS A 244 55.64 44.16 -105.97
N GLN A 245 55.74 45.31 -105.31
CA GLN A 245 55.89 46.61 -105.97
C GLN A 245 57.33 46.91 -106.41
N TYR A 246 58.32 46.57 -105.58
CA TYR A 246 59.71 47.00 -105.78
C TYR A 246 60.68 45.84 -106.09
N GLY A 247 60.23 44.58 -106.05
CA GLY A 247 61.02 43.39 -106.40
C GLY A 247 62.11 43.03 -105.39
N GLN A 248 62.27 43.80 -104.31
CA GLN A 248 63.27 43.63 -103.28
C GLN A 248 62.68 44.06 -101.94
N LEU A 249 62.75 43.19 -100.92
CA LEU A 249 62.37 43.57 -99.55
C LEU A 249 63.45 44.49 -98.98
N THR A 250 63.05 45.59 -98.34
CA THR A 250 63.94 46.31 -97.44
C THR A 250 64.32 45.34 -96.33
N LYS A 251 65.53 44.78 -96.40
CA LYS A 251 66.09 44.00 -95.30
C LYS A 251 65.99 44.88 -94.07
N ILE A 252 65.23 44.44 -93.07
CA ILE A 252 65.40 44.91 -91.71
C ILE A 252 66.89 44.75 -91.44
N GLN A 253 67.61 45.86 -91.40
CA GLN A 253 68.96 45.84 -90.91
C GLN A 253 68.80 45.38 -89.46
N ALA A 254 69.23 44.16 -89.18
CA ALA A 254 69.60 43.78 -87.83
C ALA A 254 70.59 44.85 -87.41
N THR A 255 70.09 45.85 -86.70
CA THR A 255 70.92 46.91 -86.18
C THR A 255 71.85 46.16 -85.23
N GLN A 256 73.14 46.21 -85.57
CA GLN A 256 74.20 45.55 -84.84
C GLN A 256 74.06 45.83 -83.34
N VAL A 257 73.48 44.90 -82.61
CA VAL A 257 73.76 44.74 -81.19
C VAL A 257 74.35 43.35 -81.06
N THR A 258 75.67 43.34 -81.20
CA THR A 258 76.61 42.32 -80.75
C THR A 258 76.35 40.88 -81.22
N SER A 259 77.20 40.48 -82.16
CA SER A 259 77.70 39.12 -82.30
C SER A 259 77.90 38.45 -80.94
N ASN A 260 76.96 37.61 -80.54
CA ASN A 260 77.25 36.39 -79.81
C ASN A 260 76.30 35.31 -80.32
N LYS A 261 76.92 34.22 -80.75
CA LYS A 261 76.30 33.00 -81.20
C LYS A 261 75.66 32.34 -79.98
N LEU A 262 74.47 32.78 -79.59
CA LEU A 262 73.70 32.14 -78.51
C LEU A 262 73.31 30.74 -79.01
N ALA A 263 74.06 29.74 -78.55
CA ALA A 263 73.63 28.36 -78.63
C ALA A 263 72.35 28.20 -77.77
N LEU A 264 71.48 27.24 -78.10
CA LEU A 264 70.29 26.91 -77.30
C LEU A 264 70.60 26.60 -75.82
N GLU A 265 71.88 26.36 -75.51
CA GLU A 265 72.44 26.12 -74.17
C GLU A 265 72.59 27.40 -73.34
N GLU A 266 72.52 28.59 -73.97
CA GLU A 266 72.73 29.92 -73.36
C GLU A 266 71.46 30.79 -73.38
N VAL A 267 70.30 30.20 -73.64
CA VAL A 267 69.02 30.85 -73.28
C VAL A 267 68.83 30.65 -71.79
N VAL A 268 69.39 31.57 -71.00
CA VAL A 268 68.85 31.81 -69.67
C VAL A 268 67.45 32.36 -69.91
N LEU A 269 66.43 31.51 -69.77
CA LEU A 269 65.10 32.00 -69.44
C LEU A 269 65.34 32.92 -68.24
N GLU A 270 65.15 34.23 -68.41
CA GLU A 270 65.02 35.12 -67.27
C GLU A 270 63.94 34.48 -66.41
N ALA A 271 64.35 33.76 -65.39
CA ALA A 271 63.47 33.41 -64.32
C ALA A 271 62.99 34.79 -63.86
N ASN A 272 61.68 35.04 -63.97
CA ASN A 272 61.00 36.03 -63.16
C ASN A 272 61.24 35.62 -61.69
N GLU A 273 62.47 35.78 -61.21
CA GLU A 273 62.93 35.41 -59.86
C GLU A 273 62.34 36.37 -58.84
N VAL A 274 61.90 37.55 -59.29
CA VAL A 274 61.20 38.51 -58.45
C VAL A 274 59.74 38.10 -58.22
N GLU A 275 59.12 37.33 -59.12
CA GLU A 275 57.72 36.93 -59.00
C GLU A 275 57.56 35.49 -58.47
N THR A 276 58.49 34.60 -58.82
CA THR A 276 58.42 33.18 -58.42
C THR A 276 58.86 32.93 -56.98
N LYS A 277 59.83 33.68 -56.44
CA LYS A 277 60.23 33.59 -55.03
C LYS A 277 59.13 34.14 -54.10
N ASP A 278 58.50 35.24 -54.50
CA ASP A 278 57.39 35.87 -53.77
C ASP A 278 56.14 34.98 -53.81
N ALA A 279 55.85 34.34 -54.95
CA ALA A 279 54.75 33.37 -55.08
C ALA A 279 54.95 32.09 -54.24
N LEU A 280 56.21 31.61 -54.10
CA LEU A 280 56.52 30.42 -53.30
C LEU A 280 56.50 30.73 -51.78
N GLU A 281 56.98 31.91 -51.37
CA GLU A 281 56.88 32.36 -49.97
C GLU A 281 55.42 32.63 -49.56
N GLN A 282 54.59 33.12 -50.48
CA GLN A 282 53.16 33.34 -50.24
C GLN A 282 52.34 32.02 -50.19
N PHE A 283 52.77 30.97 -50.91
CA PHE A 283 52.16 29.64 -50.84
C PHE A 283 52.51 28.88 -49.55
N LEU A 284 53.72 29.08 -49.00
CA LEU A 284 54.18 28.39 -47.78
C LEU A 284 53.73 29.05 -46.47
N ASN A 285 53.44 30.36 -46.49
CA ASN A 285 53.08 31.13 -45.29
C ASN A 285 51.61 31.64 -45.29
N GLY A 286 50.77 31.14 -46.20
CA GLY A 286 49.34 31.46 -46.31
C GLY A 286 48.40 30.38 -45.78
#